data_AF-A0A838R111-F1
#
_entry.id   AF-A0A838R111-F1
#
_cell.length_a   1.000
_cell.length_b   1.000
_cell.length_c   1.000
_cell.angle_alpha   90.00
_cell.angle_beta   90.00
_cell.angle_gamma   90.00
#
_symmetry.space_group_name_H-M   'P 1'
#
loop_
_entity.id
_entity.type
_entity.pdbx_description
1 polymer ?
#
loop_
_entity_poly.entity_id
_entity_poly.type
_entity_poly.pdbx_seq_one_letter_code
_entity_poly.pdbx_strand_id
1 'polypeptide(L)' 'MTERERALLGLRFVEIETELMWLAEGRVVEGDPAEAEEMLLEEQEEFEFRLGMDDSEQRNQDHLS' A
#
# COMPACT_ATOMS: atom_id res chain seq x y z
N MET A 1 -10.15 9.36 8.62
CA MET A 1 -10.49 7.93 8.78
C MET A 1 -10.59 7.55 10.24
N THR A 2 -11.26 6.45 10.56
CA THR A 2 -11.33 5.88 11.91
C THR A 2 -10.17 4.91 12.19
N GLU A 3 -9.83 4.68 13.46
CA GLU A 3 -8.82 3.65 13.82
C GLU A 3 -9.16 2.27 13.26
N ARG A 4 -10.46 1.96 13.16
CA ARG A 4 -10.96 0.72 12.55
C ARG A 4 -10.65 0.64 11.06
N GLU A 5 -10.82 1.73 10.32
CA GLU A 5 -10.52 1.79 8.89
C GLU A 5 -9.02 1.75 8.62
N ARG A 6 -8.18 2.38 9.46
CA ARG A 6 -6.72 2.23 9.39
C ARG A 6 -6.27 0.80 9.66
N ALA A 7 -6.85 0.14 10.66
CA ALA A 7 -6.56 -1.26 10.93
C ALA A 7 -6.97 -2.18 9.77
N LEU A 8 -8.12 -1.92 9.14
CA LEU A 8 -8.56 -2.65 7.94
C LEU A 8 -7.70 -2.36 6.70
N LEU A 9 -7.14 -1.16 6.58
CA LEU A 9 -6.15 -0.83 5.55
C LEU A 9 -4.82 -1.56 5.80
N GLY A 10 -4.33 -1.58 7.03
CA GLY A 10 -3.13 -2.32 7.40
C GLY A 10 -3.29 -3.84 7.19
N LEU A 11 -4.44 -4.41 7.53
CA LEU A 11 -4.72 -5.83 7.26
C LEU A 11 -4.76 -6.15 5.77
N ARG A 12 -5.41 -5.29 4.97
CA ARG A 12 -5.42 -5.45 3.50
C ARG A 12 -4.04 -5.28 2.88
N PHE A 13 -3.22 -4.39 3.42
CA PHE A 13 -1.84 -4.22 2.96
C PHE A 13 -1.03 -5.50 3.17
N VAL A 14 -1.13 -6.15 4.33
CA VAL A 14 -0.43 -7.42 4.60
C VAL A 14 -0.88 -8.55 3.65
N GLU A 15 -2.17 -8.63 3.34
CA GLU A 15 -2.72 -9.61 2.39
C GLU A 15 -2.18 -9.36 0.97
N ILE A 16 -2.26 -8.11 0.51
CA ILE A 16 -1.79 -7.71 -0.83
C ILE A 16 -0.27 -7.86 -0.96
N GLU A 17 0.50 -7.46 0.06
CA GLU A 17 1.95 -7.61 0.11
C GLU A 17 2.36 -9.08 -0.05
N THR A 18 1.66 -10.00 0.62
CA THR A 18 1.97 -11.43 0.53
C THR A 18 1.77 -11.98 -0.88
N GLU A 19 0.68 -11.62 -1.55
CA GLU A 19 0.40 -12.05 -2.93
C GLU A 19 1.35 -11.40 -3.94
N LEU A 20 1.65 -10.10 -3.78
CA LEU A 20 2.60 -9.37 -4.61
C LEU A 20 4.02 -9.93 -4.48
N MET A 21 4.43 -10.31 -3.27
CA MET A 21 5.75 -10.87 -3.03
C MET A 21 5.92 -12.21 -3.78
N TRP A 22 4.88 -13.06 -3.82
CA TRP A 22 4.92 -14.31 -4.59
C TRP A 22 4.97 -14.08 -6.10
N LEU A 23 4.25 -13.06 -6.59
CA LEU A 23 4.30 -12.66 -8.00
C LEU A 23 5.68 -12.09 -8.38
N ALA A 24 6.23 -11.21 -7.55
CA ALA A 24 7.56 -10.63 -7.74
C ALA A 24 8.65 -11.72 -7.72
N GLU A 25 8.59 -12.68 -6.79
CA GLU A 25 9.47 -13.85 -6.79
C GLU A 25 9.36 -14.66 -8.08
N GLY A 26 8.13 -14.85 -8.59
CA GLY A 26 7.88 -15.49 -9.88
C GLY A 26 8.59 -14.77 -11.04
N ARG A 27 8.46 -13.43 -11.11
CA ARG A 27 9.12 -12.61 -12.13
C ARG A 27 10.64 -12.66 -12.07
N VAL A 28 11.21 -12.64 -10.86
CA VAL A 28 12.65 -12.84 -10.66
C VAL A 28 13.10 -14.21 -11.20
N VAL A 29 12.34 -15.27 -10.93
CA VAL A 29 12.63 -16.64 -11.43
C VAL A 29 12.49 -16.73 -12.96
N GLU A 30 11.55 -15.99 -13.55
CA GLU A 30 11.37 -15.88 -15.01
C GLU A 30 12.50 -15.08 -15.70
N GLY A 31 13.38 -14.46 -14.91
CA GLY A 31 14.52 -13.66 -15.40
C GLY A 31 14.16 -12.20 -15.66
N ASP A 32 13.02 -11.73 -15.15
CA ASP A 32 12.58 -10.34 -15.22
C ASP A 32 12.54 -9.69 -13.81
N PRO A 33 13.70 -9.41 -13.20
CA PRO A 33 13.75 -8.76 -11.90
C PRO A 33 13.33 -7.28 -11.95
N ALA A 34 13.33 -6.65 -13.14
CA ALA A 34 12.94 -5.26 -13.30
C ALA A 34 11.41 -5.10 -13.19
N GLU A 35 10.65 -5.99 -13.83
CA GLU A 35 9.19 -6.05 -13.67
C GLU A 35 8.81 -6.35 -12.21
N ALA A 36 9.57 -7.22 -11.53
CA ALA A 36 9.37 -7.51 -10.11
C ALA A 36 9.55 -6.27 -9.22
N GLU A 37 10.60 -5.48 -9.47
CA GLU A 37 10.90 -4.26 -8.71
C GLU A 37 9.85 -3.16 -8.96
N GLU A 38 9.44 -2.97 -10.23
CA GLU A 38 8.39 -2.00 -10.60
C GLU A 38 7.07 -2.31 -9.90
N MET A 39 6.63 -3.57 -9.90
CA MET A 39 5.40 -3.99 -9.20
C MET A 39 5.42 -3.67 -7.70
N LEU A 40 6.56 -3.91 -7.03
CA LEU A 40 6.68 -3.66 -5.59
C LEU A 40 6.68 -2.16 -5.26
N LEU A 41 7.30 -1.35 -6.13
CA LEU A 41 7.34 0.10 -5.97
C LEU A 41 5.96 0.74 -6.18
N GLU A 42 5.19 0.27 -7.17
CA GLU A 42 3.83 0.76 -7.43
C GLU A 42 2.89 0.51 -6.24
N GLU A 43 2.92 -0.71 -5.67
CA GLU A 43 2.09 -1.02 -4.49
C GLU A 43 2.51 -0.18 -3.26
N GLN A 44 3.81 0.02 -3.07
CA GLN A 44 4.31 0.86 -1.98
C GLN A 44 3.83 2.31 -2.14
N GLU A 45 3.92 2.89 -3.34
CA GLU A 45 3.46 4.25 -3.61
C GLU A 45 1.95 4.38 -3.36
N GLU A 46 1.15 3.41 -3.79
CA GLU A 46 -0.29 3.43 -3.57
C GLU A 46 -0.65 3.34 -2.08
N PHE A 47 0.06 2.51 -1.32
CA PHE A 47 -0.13 2.41 0.13
C PHE A 47 0.23 3.71 0.85
N GLU A 48 1.40 4.29 0.54
CA GLU A 48 1.85 5.57 1.08
C GLU A 48 0.88 6.71 0.73
N PHE A 49 0.36 6.73 -0.50
CA PHE A 49 -0.64 7.70 -0.94
C PHE A 49 -1.94 7.60 -0.13
N ARG A 50 -2.47 6.38 0.06
CA ARG A 50 -3.70 6.17 0.85
C ARG A 50 -3.51 6.56 2.32
N LEU A 51 -2.34 6.31 2.91
CA LEU A 51 -2.00 6.78 4.25
C LEU A 51 -1.86 8.31 4.33
N GLY A 52 -1.23 8.94 3.33
CA GLY A 52 -1.07 10.39 3.26
C GLY A 52 -2.39 11.15 3.00
N MET A 53 -3.30 10.55 2.21
CA MET A 53 -4.67 11.05 2.07
C MET A 53 -5.40 11.06 3.42
N ASP A 54 -5.24 10.02 4.25
CA ASP A 54 -5.85 10.00 5.58
C ASP A 54 -5.35 11.14 6.48
N ASP A 55 -4.03 11.33 6.54
CA ASP A 55 -3.42 12.37 7.36
C ASP A 55 -3.85 13.80 6.97
N SER A 56 -4.18 14.01 5.70
CA SER A 56 -4.64 15.31 5.19
C SER A 56 -6.13 15.55 5.38
N GLU A 57 -6.98 14.52 5.22
CA GLU A 57 -8.42 14.61 5.55
C GLU A 57 -8.65 14.82 7.05
N GLN A 58 -7.86 14.18 7.91
CA GLN A 58 -7.93 14.32 9.36
C GLN A 58 -7.69 15.78 9.81
N ARG A 59 -6.64 16.44 9.30
CA ARG A 59 -6.34 17.85 9.62
C ARG A 59 -7.42 18.81 9.14
N ASN A 60 -8.04 18.53 8.00
CA ASN A 60 -9.11 19.39 7.46
C ASN A 60 -10.40 19.29 8.30
N GLN A 61 -10.69 18.15 8.92
CA GLN A 61 -11.82 18.02 9.84
C GLN A 61 -11.59 18.76 11.16
N ASP A 62 -10.39 18.63 11.75
CA ASP A 62 -10.04 19.31 13.02
C ASP A 62 -10.11 20.85 12.93
N HIS A 63 -9.91 21.42 11.73
CA HIS A 63 -10.02 22.86 11.48
C HIS A 63 -11.45 23.35 11.26
N LEU A 64 -12.40 22.46 10.96
CA LEU A 64 -13.79 22.80 10.62
C LEU A 64 -14.78 22.53 11.77
N SER A 65 -14.34 21.89 12.85
CA SER A 65 -15.09 21.57 14.07
C SER A 65 -14.75 22.48 15.24
#